data_AF-A0A3D3MAG0-F1
#
_entry.id   AF-A0A3D3MAG0-F1
#
_cell.length_a   1.000
_cell.length_b   1.000
_cell.length_c   1.000
_cell.angle_alpha   90.00
_cell.angle_beta   90.00
_cell.angle_gamma   90.00
#
_symmetry.space_group_name_H-M   'P 1'
#
loop_
_entity.id
_entity.type
_entity.pdbx_description
1 polymer ?
#
loop_
_entity_poly.entity_id
_entity_poly.type
_entity_poly.pdbx_seq_one_letter_code
_entity_poly.pdbx_strand_id
1 'polypeptide(L)'
;MALNNIELENFRTKIKEASEDLKINELIFHTEWIFDGPTQSLKIGGVMLHNHYNFPVGWEGYGIEDLEILEQQGFLKKTFETEKDPVTLEQVTKYLII
;
A
#
# COMPACT_ATOMS: atom_id res chain seq x y z
N MET A 1 -3.26 -13.37 -4.24
CA MET A 1 -4.63 -13.88 -4.01
C MET A 1 -5.41 -12.63 -3.66
N ALA A 2 -6.28 -12.15 -4.56
CA ALA A 2 -7.05 -10.94 -4.30
C ALA A 2 -7.88 -11.12 -3.02
N LEU A 3 -7.89 -10.11 -2.16
CA LEU A 3 -8.63 -10.13 -0.92
C LEU A 3 -10.14 -10.34 -1.15
N ASN A 4 -10.82 -10.96 -0.18
CA ASN A 4 -12.28 -10.98 -0.18
C ASN A 4 -12.82 -9.54 -0.04
N ASN A 5 -14.00 -9.24 -0.61
CA ASN A 5 -14.60 -7.90 -0.56
C ASN A 5 -14.62 -7.28 0.85
N ILE A 6 -14.83 -8.09 1.90
CA ILE A 6 -14.85 -7.64 3.30
C ILE A 6 -13.47 -7.13 3.76
N GLU A 7 -12.40 -7.81 3.36
CA GLU A 7 -11.03 -7.44 3.73
C GLU A 7 -10.57 -6.18 3.00
N LEU A 8 -11.04 -5.99 1.76
CA LEU A 8 -10.81 -4.79 0.97
C LEU A 8 -11.55 -3.56 1.52
N GLU A 9 -12.78 -3.72 2.02
CA GLU A 9 -13.49 -2.63 2.70
C GLU A 9 -12.84 -2.25 4.04
N ASN A 10 -12.37 -3.26 4.79
CA ASN A 10 -11.58 -3.01 6.00
C ASN A 10 -10.26 -2.30 5.67
N PHE A 11 -9.59 -2.69 4.57
CA PHE A 11 -8.38 -2.01 4.07
C PHE A 11 -8.63 -0.54 3.78
N ARG A 12 -9.68 -0.26 3.01
CA ARG A 12 -10.11 1.09 2.67
C ARG A 12 -10.39 1.93 3.91
N THR A 13 -11.16 1.38 4.85
CA THR A 13 -11.54 2.05 6.10
C THR A 13 -10.30 2.41 6.90
N LYS A 14 -9.39 1.45 7.10
CA LYS A 14 -8.15 1.70 7.84
C LYS A 14 -7.22 2.69 7.16
N ILE A 15 -7.11 2.67 5.82
CA ILE A 15 -6.31 3.67 5.07
C ILE A 15 -6.90 5.05 5.32
N LYS A 16 -8.23 5.17 5.27
CA LYS A 16 -8.92 6.42 5.52
C LYS A 16 -8.71 6.90 6.96
N GLU A 17 -8.86 6.03 7.95
CA GLU A 17 -8.60 6.36 9.36
C GLU A 17 -7.16 6.82 9.57
N ALA A 18 -6.18 6.11 9.02
CA ALA A 18 -4.77 6.49 9.12
C ALA A 18 -4.47 7.82 8.39
N SER A 19 -5.12 8.07 7.25
CA SER A 19 -5.03 9.32 6.50
C SER A 19 -5.60 10.50 7.29
N GLU A 20 -6.75 10.32 7.95
CA GLU A 20 -7.40 11.33 8.76
C GLU A 20 -6.61 11.62 10.05
N ASP A 21 -6.08 10.58 10.70
CA ASP A 21 -5.24 10.70 11.90
C ASP A 21 -3.94 11.46 11.60
N LEU A 22 -3.26 11.08 10.52
CA LEU A 22 -2.01 11.71 10.10
C LEU A 22 -2.21 13.03 9.34
N LYS A 23 -3.45 13.36 8.96
CA LYS A 23 -3.82 14.50 8.10
C LYS A 23 -3.04 14.54 6.79
N ILE A 24 -2.69 13.37 6.26
CA ILE A 24 -1.89 13.22 5.05
C ILE A 24 -2.62 12.25 4.13
N ASN A 25 -2.87 12.69 2.90
CA ASN A 25 -3.60 11.92 1.90
C ASN A 25 -2.64 11.23 0.91
N GLU A 26 -1.35 11.17 1.21
CA GLU A 26 -0.35 10.50 0.39
C GLU A 26 -0.05 9.11 0.95
N LEU A 27 -0.33 8.09 0.15
CA LEU A 27 -0.04 6.68 0.43
C LEU A 27 1.14 6.23 -0.44
N ILE A 28 2.18 5.71 0.17
CA ILE A 28 3.39 5.23 -0.49
C ILE A 28 3.47 3.73 -0.28
N PHE A 29 3.41 2.98 -1.38
CA PHE A 29 3.67 1.56 -1.40
C PHE A 29 5.09 1.33 -1.92
N HIS A 30 5.85 0.52 -1.18
CA HIS A 30 7.20 0.13 -1.54
C HIS A 30 7.27 -1.38 -1.62
N THR A 31 7.81 -1.90 -2.71
CA THR A 31 8.19 -3.31 -2.84
C THR A 31 9.67 -3.39 -3.11
N GLU A 32 10.36 -4.26 -2.40
CA GLU A 32 11.79 -4.50 -2.60
C GLU A 32 12.09 -5.97 -2.31
N TRP A 33 13.02 -6.56 -3.04
CA TRP A 33 13.53 -7.89 -2.78
C TRP A 33 14.82 -7.79 -1.99
N ILE A 34 14.74 -8.14 -0.70
CA ILE A 34 15.92 -8.29 0.14
C ILE A 34 16.36 -9.75 0.16
N PHE A 35 17.57 -10.03 0.65
CA PHE A 35 18.18 -11.37 0.69
C PHE A 35 17.28 -12.46 1.31
N ASP A 36 16.33 -12.07 2.17
CA ASP A 36 15.42 -12.96 2.89
C ASP A 36 14.05 -13.13 2.21
N GLY A 37 13.80 -12.41 1.10
CA GLY A 37 12.59 -12.51 0.29
C GLY A 37 12.01 -11.16 -0.16
N PRO A 38 10.90 -11.20 -0.92
CA PRO A 38 10.16 -10.01 -1.30
C PRO A 38 9.52 -9.37 -0.06
N THR A 39 9.90 -8.13 0.19
CA THR A 39 9.31 -7.29 1.23
C THR A 39 8.43 -6.23 0.61
N GLN A 40 7.34 -5.94 1.31
CA GLN A 40 6.37 -4.95 0.91
C GLN A 40 6.08 -4.05 2.11
N SER A 41 6.02 -2.75 1.87
CA SER A 41 5.80 -1.74 2.90
C SER A 41 4.74 -0.76 2.43
N LEU A 42 3.84 -0.38 3.32
CA LEU A 42 2.85 0.65 3.07
C LEU A 42 3.03 1.79 4.09
N LYS A 43 3.11 3.02 3.59
CA LYS A 43 3.42 4.21 4.41
C LYS A 43 2.45 5.35 4.08
N ILE A 44 2.04 6.12 5.09
CA ILE A 44 1.35 7.40 4.90
C ILE A 44 2.20 8.48 5.57
N GLY A 45 2.59 9.51 4.83
CA GLY A 45 3.35 10.63 5.40
C GLY A 45 4.67 10.24 6.08
N GLY A 46 5.29 9.14 5.66
CA GLY A 46 6.49 8.59 6.29
C GLY A 46 6.25 7.62 7.46
N VAL A 47 5.00 7.46 7.91
CA VAL A 47 4.61 6.49 8.96
C VAL A 47 4.32 5.14 8.33
N MET A 48 4.95 4.06 8.81
CA MET A 48 4.67 2.70 8.35
C MET A 48 3.34 2.18 8.91
N LEU A 49 2.38 1.89 8.03
CA LEU A 49 1.06 1.42 8.42
C LEU A 49 1.10 0.04 9.08
N HIS A 50 2.03 -0.82 8.67
CA HIS A 50 2.20 -2.15 9.28
C HIS A 50 2.53 -2.04 10.78
N ASN A 51 3.35 -1.06 11.17
CA ASN A 51 3.81 -0.87 12.55
C ASN A 51 2.80 -0.13 13.42
N HIS A 52 2.15 0.90 12.88
CA HIS A 52 1.27 1.78 13.66
C HIS A 52 -0.20 1.32 13.69
N TYR A 53 -0.66 0.64 12.64
CA TYR A 53 -2.09 0.33 12.45
C TYR A 53 -2.35 -1.18 12.29
N ASN A 54 -1.33 -2.01 12.58
CA ASN A 54 -1.37 -3.47 12.43
C ASN A 54 -1.91 -3.87 11.03
N PHE A 55 -1.37 -3.25 9.99
CA PHE A 55 -1.65 -3.63 8.61
C PHE A 55 -0.82 -4.87 8.26
N PRO A 56 -1.44 -6.02 7.96
CA PRO A 56 -0.71 -7.10 7.31
C PRO A 56 -0.35 -6.62 5.89
N VAL A 57 0.93 -6.49 5.58
CA VAL A 57 1.44 -6.12 4.24
C VAL A 57 2.36 -7.25 3.79
N GLY A 58 2.28 -7.68 2.53
CA GLY A 58 3.10 -8.78 2.01
C GLY A 58 2.32 -10.04 1.65
N TRP A 59 2.97 -11.20 1.73
CA TRP A 59 2.47 -12.49 1.22
C TRP A 59 1.13 -12.95 1.80
N GLU A 60 0.83 -12.57 3.04
CA GLU A 60 -0.43 -12.89 3.74
C GLU A 60 -1.27 -11.63 4.01
N GLY A 61 -0.96 -10.51 3.34
CA GLY A 61 -1.55 -9.21 3.62
C GLY A 61 -1.87 -8.40 2.36
N TYR A 62 -2.03 -7.10 2.54
CA TYR A 62 -2.33 -6.15 1.49
C TYR A 62 -1.16 -6.05 0.51
N GLY A 63 -1.45 -6.33 -0.75
CA GLY A 63 -0.50 -6.29 -1.86
C GLY A 63 -0.78 -5.17 -2.85
N ILE A 64 -0.04 -5.18 -3.95
CA ILE A 64 -0.25 -4.22 -5.04
C ILE A 64 -1.60 -4.41 -5.74
N GLU A 65 -2.07 -5.67 -5.84
CA GLU A 65 -3.37 -6.01 -6.46
C GLU A 65 -4.53 -5.28 -5.75
N ASP A 66 -4.49 -5.18 -4.41
CA ASP A 66 -5.54 -4.53 -3.63
C ASP A 66 -5.52 -3.00 -3.80
N LEU A 67 -4.33 -2.40 -3.92
CA LEU A 67 -4.16 -0.98 -4.21
C LEU A 67 -4.70 -0.64 -5.60
N GLU A 68 -4.46 -1.51 -6.59
CA GLU A 68 -5.01 -1.35 -7.93
C GLU A 68 -6.55 -1.45 -7.95
N ILE A 69 -7.15 -2.35 -7.15
CA ILE A 69 -8.60 -2.41 -7.00
C ILE A 69 -9.14 -1.11 -6.38
N LEU A 70 -8.52 -0.61 -5.33
CA LEU A 70 -8.90 0.67 -4.72
C LEU A 70 -8.72 1.85 -5.67
N GLU A 71 -7.73 1.80 -6.56
CA GLU A 71 -7.56 2.77 -7.63
C GLU A 71 -8.70 2.69 -8.65
N GLN A 72 -9.06 1.49 -9.10
CA GLN A 72 -10.19 1.28 -10.02
C GLN A 72 -11.53 1.72 -9.42
N GLN A 73 -11.68 1.59 -8.10
CA GLN A 73 -12.85 2.09 -7.36
C GLN A 73 -12.87 3.61 -7.17
N GLY A 74 -11.78 4.31 -7.53
CA GLY A 74 -11.64 5.76 -7.39
C GLY A 74 -11.33 6.23 -5.98
N PHE A 75 -10.95 5.32 -5.06
CA PHE A 75 -10.51 5.68 -3.70
C PHE A 75 -9.04 6.10 -3.67
N LEU A 76 -8.20 5.44 -4.48
CA LEU A 76 -6.81 5.81 -4.67
C LEU A 76 -6.62 6.37 -6.07
N LYS A 77 -5.63 7.26 -6.23
CA LYS A 77 -5.18 7.72 -7.53
C LYS A 77 -3.67 7.61 -7.60
N LYS A 78 -3.13 6.78 -8.49
CA LYS A 78 -1.68 6.69 -8.68
C LYS A 78 -1.15 8.04 -9.17
N THR A 79 -0.20 8.59 -8.42
CA THR A 79 0.45 9.88 -8.75
C THR A 79 1.88 9.68 -9.23
N PHE A 80 2.51 8.58 -8.82
CA PHE A 80 3.90 8.29 -9.15
C PHE A 80 4.15 6.79 -9.11
N GLU A 81 5.00 6.31 -9.98
CA GLU A 81 5.48 4.94 -10.01
C GLU A 81 6.92 4.97 -10.52
N THR A 82 7.84 4.31 -9.82
CA THR A 82 9.21 4.13 -10.29
C THR A 82 9.26 2.94 -11.25
N GLU A 83 10.23 2.95 -12.16
CA GLU A 83 10.60 1.73 -12.87
C GLU A 83 11.05 0.67 -11.88
N LYS A 84 10.60 -0.57 -12.11
CA LYS A 84 10.94 -1.71 -11.28
C LYS A 84 12.38 -2.13 -11.56
N ASP A 85 13.22 -2.12 -10.54
CA ASP A 85 14.62 -2.54 -10.71
C ASP A 85 14.69 -4.05 -11.05
N PRO A 86 15.41 -4.46 -12.11
CA PRO A 86 15.46 -5.86 -12.52
C PRO A 86 16.26 -6.77 -11.56
N VAL A 87 17.08 -6.19 -10.67
CA VAL A 87 17.96 -6.92 -9.75
C VAL A 87 17.34 -6.97 -8.34
N THR A 88 16.94 -5.83 -7.81
CA THR A 88 16.35 -5.73 -6.47
C THR A 88 14.83 -5.80 -6.47
N LEU A 89 14.19 -5.81 -7.64
CA LEU A 89 12.72 -5.72 -7.78
C LEU A 89 12.14 -4.53 -7.01
N GLU A 90 12.96 -3.52 -6.76
CA GLU A 90 12.58 -2.32 -6.06
C GLU A 90 11.60 -1.52 -6.91
N GLN A 91 10.46 -1.20 -6.33
CA GLN A 91 9.44 -0.38 -6.96
C GLN A 91 8.72 0.43 -5.88
N VAL A 92 8.66 1.74 -6.09
CA VAL A 92 7.90 2.68 -5.26
C VAL A 92 6.72 3.16 -6.07
N THR A 93 5.52 2.95 -5.54
CA THR A 93 4.30 3.50 -6.10
C THR A 93 3.65 4.43 -5.10
N LYS A 94 3.35 5.67 -5.52
CA LYS A 94 2.65 6.65 -4.70
C LYS A 94 1.22 6.81 -5.21
N TYR A 95 0.32 6.88 -4.26
CA TYR A 95 -1.09 7.07 -4.45
C TYR A 95 -1.56 8.27 -3.64
N LEU A 96 -2.53 8.99 -4.18
CA LEU A 96 -3.31 10.00 -3.48
C LEU A 96 -4.64 9.38 -3.04
N ILE A 97 -4.98 9.53 -1.77
CA ILE A 97 -6.26 9.12 -1.19
C ILE A 97 -7.28 10.22 -1.48
N ILE A 98 -8.42 9.85 -2.09
CA ILE A 98 -9.50 10.77 -2.51
C ILE A 98 -10.71 10.67 -1.58
#